data_AF-K0Q3U4-F1
#
_entry.id   AF-K0Q3U4-F1
#
_cell.length_a   1.000
_cell.length_b   1.000
_cell.length_c   1.000
_cell.angle_alpha   90.00
_cell.angle_beta   90.00
_cell.angle_gamma   90.00
#
_symmetry.space_group_name_H-M   'P 1'
#
loop_
_entity.id
_entity.type
_entity.pdbx_description
1 polymer ?
#
loop_
_entity_poly.entity_id
_entity_poly.type
_entity_poly.pdbx_seq_one_letter_code
_entity_poly.pdbx_strand_id
1 'polypeptide(L)'
;MKIRTADHGDIPQLLELYRHLYPDDTETTIEDARDNWEALKRYTGSDIFVGCLGNEIVTSCTLVVVPNLTRGGASYALCSF
;
A
#
# COMPACT_ATOMS: atom_id res chain seq x y z
N MET A 1 7.78 -5.43 -16.83
CA MET A 1 7.01 -5.08 -15.62
C MET A 1 7.50 -5.93 -14.47
N LYS A 2 7.82 -5.32 -13.32
CA LYS A 2 8.28 -6.02 -12.12
C LYS A 2 7.31 -5.74 -10.98
N ILE A 3 6.90 -6.75 -10.23
CA ILE A 3 6.09 -6.58 -9.01
C ILE A 3 7.00 -6.79 -7.81
N ARG A 4 6.91 -5.91 -6.81
CA ARG A 4 7.64 -6.03 -5.53
C ARG A 4 6.83 -5.41 -4.41
N THR A 5 7.21 -5.71 -3.17
CA THR A 5 6.75 -4.90 -2.02
C THR A 5 7.35 -3.51 -2.12
N ALA A 6 6.57 -2.51 -1.77
CA ALA A 6 7.04 -1.15 -1.63
C ALA A 6 8.00 -1.07 -0.44
N ASP A 7 8.93 -0.13 -0.53
CA ASP A 7 9.79 0.29 0.56
C ASP A 7 9.48 1.72 0.99
N HIS A 8 10.01 2.15 2.13
CA HIS A 8 9.76 3.48 2.66
C HIS A 8 10.24 4.60 1.71
N GLY A 9 11.22 4.32 0.84
CA GLY A 9 11.69 5.27 -0.18
C GLY A 9 10.70 5.49 -1.33
N ASP A 10 9.72 4.60 -1.49
CA ASP A 10 8.70 4.71 -2.54
C ASP A 10 7.56 5.67 -2.18
N ILE A 11 7.46 6.13 -0.93
CA ILE A 11 6.35 6.97 -0.44
C ILE A 11 6.08 8.18 -1.35
N PRO A 12 7.09 8.95 -1.82
CA PRO A 12 6.84 10.07 -2.72
C PRO A 12 6.20 9.64 -4.07
N GLN A 13 6.67 8.55 -4.68
CA GLN A 13 6.10 8.04 -5.94
C GLN A 13 4.69 7.46 -5.73
N LEU A 14 4.43 6.83 -4.59
CA LEU A 14 3.09 6.34 -4.24
C LEU A 14 2.09 7.49 -4.08
N LEU A 15 2.47 8.58 -3.41
CA LEU A 15 1.63 9.77 -3.28
C LEU A 15 1.31 10.39 -4.65
N GLU A 16 2.31 10.48 -5.54
CA GLU A 16 2.10 10.95 -6.91
C GLU A 16 1.12 10.05 -7.68
N LEU A 17 1.27 8.72 -7.57
CA LEU A 17 0.36 7.76 -8.17
C LEU A 17 -1.06 7.92 -7.64
N TYR A 18 -1.26 8.02 -6.32
CA TYR A 18 -2.57 8.13 -5.71
C TYR A 18 -3.29 9.44 -6.09
N ARG A 19 -2.55 10.53 -6.26
CA ARG A 19 -3.08 11.79 -6.78
C ARG A 19 -3.64 11.66 -8.20
N HIS A 20 -3.06 10.79 -9.03
CA HIS A 20 -3.64 10.49 -10.35
C HIS A 20 -4.95 9.69 -10.27
N LEU A 21 -5.14 8.87 -9.23
CA LEU A 21 -6.39 8.13 -9.00
C LEU A 21 -7.50 9.06 -8.48
N TYR A 22 -7.15 10.01 -7.60
CA TYR A 22 -8.10 10.90 -6.93
C TYR A 22 -7.67 12.37 -7.05
N PRO A 23 -7.83 12.99 -8.24
CA PRO A 23 -7.29 14.33 -8.50
C PRO A 23 -7.93 15.45 -7.68
N ASP A 24 -9.15 15.26 -7.16
CA ASP A 24 -9.87 16.23 -6.35
C ASP A 24 -9.66 16.05 -4.83
N ASP A 25 -8.88 15.04 -4.41
CA ASP A 25 -8.66 14.75 -2.99
C ASP A 25 -7.60 15.68 -2.39
N THR A 26 -7.67 15.84 -1.06
CA THR A 26 -6.69 16.65 -0.33
C THR A 26 -5.37 15.90 -0.26
N GLU A 27 -4.29 16.57 -0.64
CA GLU A 27 -2.96 15.97 -0.66
C GLU A 27 -2.50 15.57 0.75
N THR A 28 -2.07 14.32 0.90
CA THR A 28 -1.47 13.84 2.15
C THR A 28 -0.03 14.32 2.22
N THR A 29 0.38 14.89 3.36
CA THR A 29 1.77 15.31 3.56
C THR A 29 2.71 14.10 3.58
N ILE A 30 4.00 14.30 3.27
CA ILE A 30 4.97 13.20 3.33
C ILE A 30 5.07 12.65 4.76
N GLU A 31 5.02 13.52 5.76
CA GLU A 31 5.07 13.16 7.17
C GLU A 31 3.88 12.28 7.56
N ASP A 32 2.65 12.70 7.23
CA ASP A 32 1.44 11.91 7.52
C ASP A 32 1.46 10.57 6.79
N ALA A 33 1.95 10.55 5.54
CA ALA A 33 2.08 9.32 4.77
C ALA A 33 3.08 8.33 5.40
N ARG A 34 4.17 8.84 5.99
CA ARG A 34 5.15 8.01 6.72
C ARG A 34 4.56 7.45 8.01
N ASP A 35 3.80 8.24 8.75
CA ASP A 35 3.12 7.76 9.96
C ASP A 35 2.10 6.66 9.62
N ASN A 36 1.33 6.86 8.55
CA ASN A 36 0.39 5.86 8.03
C ASN A 36 1.10 4.59 7.54
N TRP A 37 2.26 4.73 6.88
CA TRP A 37 3.09 3.60 6.48
C TRP A 37 3.54 2.76 7.68
N GLU A 38 4.08 3.41 8.71
CA GLU A 38 4.52 2.72 9.94
C GLU A 38 3.36 2.05 10.65
N ALA A 39 2.16 2.66 10.65
CA ALA A 39 0.96 2.04 11.16
C ALA A 39 0.56 0.80 10.34
N LEU A 40 0.58 0.89 9.02
CA LEU A 40 0.26 -0.24 8.12
C LEU A 40 1.21 -1.42 8.32
N LYS A 41 2.52 -1.16 8.44
CA LYS A 41 3.54 -2.20 8.60
C LYS A 41 3.42 -2.97 9.93
N ARG A 42 2.65 -2.47 10.90
CA ARG A 42 2.34 -3.22 12.14
C ARG A 42 1.35 -4.37 11.91
N TYR A 43 0.57 -4.34 10.83
CA TYR A 43 -0.31 -5.45 10.49
C TYR A 43 0.51 -6.60 9.91
N THR A 44 0.70 -7.66 10.68
CA THR A 44 1.50 -8.81 10.28
C THR A 44 0.93 -9.46 9.02
N GLY A 45 1.78 -9.60 7.99
CA GLY A 45 1.40 -10.18 6.69
C GLY A 45 0.78 -9.18 5.70
N SER A 46 0.55 -7.94 6.13
CA SER A 46 0.07 -6.84 5.29
C SER A 46 1.22 -6.09 4.64
N ASP A 47 1.04 -5.64 3.40
CA ASP A 47 2.03 -4.85 2.68
C ASP A 47 1.40 -4.07 1.52
N ILE A 48 2.13 -3.09 0.98
CA ILE A 48 1.82 -2.42 -0.27
C ILE A 48 2.67 -3.08 -1.36
N PHE A 49 2.01 -3.64 -2.37
CA PHE A 49 2.65 -4.14 -3.56
C PHE A 49 2.65 -3.07 -4.64
N VAL A 50 3.74 -2.97 -5.39
CA VAL A 50 3.90 -2.02 -6.49
C VAL A 50 4.26 -2.74 -7.76
N GLY A 51 3.63 -2.34 -8.87
CA GLY A 51 4.01 -2.74 -10.21
C GLY A 51 4.84 -1.64 -10.86
N CYS A 52 6.05 -2.00 -11.27
CA CYS A 52 7.03 -1.08 -11.82
C CYS A 52 7.27 -1.32 -13.32
N LEU A 53 7.39 -0.24 -14.08
CA LEU A 53 7.97 -0.21 -15.42
C LEU A 53 9.31 0.53 -15.35
N GLY A 54 10.41 -0.22 -15.37
CA GLY A 54 11.72 0.35 -15.05
C GLY A 54 11.78 0.76 -13.58
N ASN A 55 12.06 2.04 -13.33
CA ASN A 55 12.16 2.63 -11.99
C ASN A 55 10.89 3.37 -11.56
N GLU A 56 9.86 3.39 -12.41
CA GLU A 56 8.60 4.10 -12.16
C GLU A 56 7.55 3.12 -11.64
N ILE A 57 6.87 3.50 -10.56
CA ILE A 57 5.71 2.80 -10.04
C ILE A 57 4.47 3.24 -10.83
N VAL A 58 3.82 2.29 -11.51
CA VAL A 58 2.66 2.56 -12.37
C VAL A 58 1.35 1.97 -11.84
N THR A 59 1.43 1.16 -10.78
CA THR A 59 0.27 0.57 -10.11
C THR A 59 0.66 0.16 -8.69
N SER A 60 -0.32 0.14 -7.79
CA SER A 60 -0.17 -0.26 -6.40
C SER A 60 -1.32 -1.16 -5.96
N CYS A 61 -1.10 -1.99 -4.96
CA CYS A 61 -2.12 -2.77 -4.28
C CYS A 61 -1.79 -2.85 -2.80
N THR A 62 -2.65 -2.30 -1.94
CA THR A 62 -2.51 -2.44 -0.49
C THR A 62 -3.23 -3.71 -0.04
N LEU A 63 -2.46 -4.66 0.52
CA LEU A 63 -2.95 -5.91 1.08
C LEU A 63 -3.01 -5.80 2.61
N VAL A 64 -4.17 -6.06 3.21
CA VAL A 64 -4.33 -6.14 4.66
C VAL A 64 -4.78 -7.54 5.06
N VAL A 65 -3.98 -8.23 5.88
CA VAL A 65 -4.30 -9.54 6.42
C VAL A 65 -5.07 -9.38 7.74
N VAL A 66 -6.29 -9.92 7.78
CA VAL A 66 -7.21 -9.80 8.91
C VAL A 66 -7.35 -11.16 9.60
N PRO A 67 -7.00 -11.27 10.90
CA PRO A 67 -7.30 -12.46 11.70
C PRO A 67 -8.79 -12.73 11.75
N ASN A 68 -9.17 -14.00 11.69
CA ASN A 68 -10.56 -14.42 11.57
C ASN A 68 -10.89 -15.48 12.62
N LEU A 69 -12.10 -15.42 13.18
CA LEU A 69 -12.59 -16.41 14.14
C LEU A 69 -13.35 -17.56 13.47
N THR A 70 -13.64 -17.43 12.17
CA THR A 70 -14.34 -18.45 11.38
C THR A 70 -13.38 -19.27 10.52
N ARG A 71 -13.89 -20.28 9.79
CA ARG A 71 -13.07 -21.14 8.89
C ARG A 71 -11.83 -21.72 9.57
N GLY A 72 -11.98 -22.17 10.82
CA GLY A 72 -10.89 -22.78 11.59
C GLY A 72 -9.78 -21.80 12.02
N GLY A 73 -10.06 -20.50 12.05
CA GLY A 73 -9.07 -19.48 12.44
C GLY A 73 -8.21 -18.96 11.28
N ALA A 74 -8.47 -19.42 10.05
CA ALA A 74 -7.71 -18.98 8.88
C ALA A 74 -7.99 -17.51 8.56
N SER A 75 -6.95 -16.68 8.61
CA SER A 75 -6.99 -15.28 8.19
C SER A 75 -7.44 -15.15 6.74
N TYR A 76 -8.00 -13.99 6.41
CA TYR A 76 -8.29 -13.59 5.03
C TYR A 76 -7.60 -12.26 4.73
N ALA A 77 -7.58 -11.89 3.45
CA ALA A 77 -6.97 -10.65 3.01
C ALA A 77 -7.99 -9.71 2.37
N LEU A 78 -7.80 -8.42 2.59
CA LEU A 78 -8.49 -7.33 1.89
C LEU A 78 -7.48 -6.65 0.97
N CYS A 79 -7.89 -6.37 -0.27
CA CYS A 79 -7.05 -5.68 -1.26
C CYS A 79 -7.71 -4.37 -1.69
N SER A 80 -6.93 -3.28 -1.70
CA SER A 80 -7.28 -2.01 -2.32
C SER A 80 -6.35 -1.75 -3.50
N PHE A 81 -6.90 -1.37 -4.65
CA PHE A 81 -6.17 -1.10 -5.90
C PHE A 81 -6.26 0.38 -6.26
#